data_AF-A0A2G9SLP5-F1
#
_entry.id   AF-A0A2G9SLP5-F1
#
_cell.length_a   1.000
_cell.length_b   1.000
_cell.length_c   1.000
_cell.angle_alpha   90.00
_cell.angle_beta   90.00
_cell.angle_gamma   90.00
#
_symmetry.space_group_name_H-M   'P 1'
#
loop_
_entity.id
_entity.type
_entity.pdbx_description
1 polymer ?
#
loop_
_entity_poly.entity_id
_entity_poly.type
_entity_poly.pdbx_seq_one_letter_code
_entity_poly.pdbx_strand_id
1 'polypeptide(L)'
;MTAAHCIKLPVQLSNYKVYLGMYQMDVISPHTVVANVRTIIVNGRYTSGGDPGDIALVQLATPVNDTQYIMPICLPSSTTTFPCGMECWVTGWGATSYGGESM
;
A
#
# COMPACT_ATOMS: atom_id res chain seq x y z
N MET A 1 0.85 -3.16 3.89
CA MET A 1 0.60 -1.95 4.71
C MET A 1 0.15 -0.85 3.76
N THR A 2 -0.85 -0.04 4.13
CA THR A 2 -1.37 1.07 3.32
C THR A 2 -1.84 2.21 4.23
N ALA A 3 -2.24 3.35 3.67
CA ALA A 3 -2.86 4.44 4.42
C ALA A 3 -4.29 4.07 4.83
N ALA A 4 -4.73 4.54 6.00
CA ALA A 4 -6.08 4.29 6.49
C ALA A 4 -7.13 5.00 5.64
N HIS A 5 -6.83 6.21 5.15
CA HIS A 5 -7.76 6.98 4.30
C HIS A 5 -8.07 6.32 2.95
N CYS A 6 -7.24 5.36 2.50
CA CYS A 6 -7.52 4.54 1.33
C CYS A 6 -8.66 3.54 1.57
N ILE A 7 -8.98 3.24 2.83
CA ILE A 7 -10.01 2.28 3.19
C ILE A 7 -11.35 3.00 3.33
N LYS A 8 -12.28 2.68 2.44
CA LYS A 8 -13.68 3.10 2.51
C LYS A 8 -14.42 2.30 3.59
N LEU A 9 -15.03 3.02 4.51
CA LEU A 9 -15.89 2.47 5.57
C LEU A 9 -17.37 2.62 5.19
N PRO A 10 -18.23 1.62 5.48
CA PRO A 10 -17.91 0.33 6.07
C PRO A 10 -17.10 -0.56 5.12
N VAL A 11 -16.19 -1.37 5.68
CA VAL A 11 -15.28 -2.22 4.88
C VAL A 11 -16.07 -3.30 4.14
N GLN A 12 -15.97 -3.30 2.82
CA GLN A 12 -16.41 -4.42 1.96
C GLN A 12 -15.17 -5.05 1.31
N LEU A 13 -14.76 -6.23 1.78
CA LEU A 13 -13.51 -6.87 1.37
C LEU A 13 -13.46 -7.18 -0.14
N SER A 14 -14.60 -7.43 -0.77
CA SER A 14 -14.72 -7.66 -2.22
C SER A 14 -14.27 -6.47 -3.07
N ASN A 15 -14.24 -5.26 -2.50
CA ASN A 15 -13.85 -4.05 -3.21
C ASN A 15 -12.32 -3.86 -3.24
N TYR A 16 -11.55 -4.75 -2.60
CA TYR A 16 -10.11 -4.64 -2.50
C TYR A 16 -9.42 -5.84 -3.15
N LYS A 17 -8.41 -5.53 -3.95
CA LYS A 17 -7.43 -6.46 -4.50
C LYS A 17 -6.04 -5.90 -4.24
N VAL A 18 -5.07 -6.78 -4.02
CA VAL A 18 -3.66 -6.38 -3.90
C VAL A 18 -2.92 -6.93 -5.11
N TYR A 19 -2.30 -6.05 -5.87
CA TYR A 19 -1.46 -6.40 -7.01
C TYR A 19 0.00 -6.37 -6.56
N LEU A 20 0.70 -7.49 -6.72
CA LEU A 20 2.12 -7.63 -6.41
C LEU A 20 2.91 -7.96 -7.67
N GLY A 21 4.16 -7.51 -7.77
CA GLY A 21 5.01 -7.74 -8.95
C GLY A 21 4.57 -6.97 -10.19
N MET A 22 3.66 -6.01 -10.03
CA MET A 22 3.12 -5.18 -11.11
C MET A 22 4.00 -3.95 -11.34
N TYR A 23 4.30 -3.65 -12.61
CA TYR A 23 5.04 -2.45 -13.00
C TYR A 23 4.16 -1.43 -13.74
N GLN A 24 3.33 -1.89 -14.68
CA GLN A 24 2.39 -1.05 -15.45
C GLN A 24 0.96 -1.43 -15.09
N MET A 25 0.12 -0.44 -14.74
CA MET A 25 -1.27 -0.59 -14.26
C MET A 25 -2.19 -1.28 -15.29
N ASP A 26 -1.93 -1.05 -16.57
CA ASP A 26 -2.70 -1.55 -17.71
C ASP A 26 -2.19 -2.91 -18.25
N VAL A 27 -1.09 -3.43 -17.72
CA VAL A 27 -0.45 -4.66 -18.19
C VAL A 27 -0.33 -5.71 -17.09
N ILE A 28 -1.07 -6.82 -17.23
CA ILE A 28 -0.88 -8.02 -16.42
C ILE A 28 0.30 -8.81 -16.99
N SER A 29 1.47 -8.68 -16.36
CA SER A 29 2.66 -9.44 -16.72
C SER A 29 2.65 -10.84 -16.10
N PRO A 30 3.52 -11.77 -16.56
CA PRO A 30 3.72 -13.06 -15.90
C PRO A 30 4.21 -12.98 -14.45
N HIS A 31 4.67 -11.80 -14.01
CA HIS A 31 5.16 -11.56 -12.65
C HIS A 31 4.08 -10.96 -11.74
N THR A 32 2.93 -10.57 -12.31
CA THR A 32 1.84 -9.97 -11.56
C THR A 32 1.04 -11.04 -10.83
N VAL A 33 0.92 -10.90 -9.51
CA VAL A 33 0.04 -11.70 -8.66
C VAL A 33 -1.10 -10.82 -8.17
N VAL A 34 -2.34 -11.23 -8.45
CA VAL A 34 -3.55 -10.57 -7.93
C VAL A 34 -4.07 -11.35 -6.73
N ALA A 35 -3.90 -10.78 -5.54
CA ALA A 35 -4.27 -11.41 -4.28
C ALA A 35 -5.60 -10.87 -3.74
N ASN A 36 -6.43 -11.79 -3.24
CA ASN A 36 -7.63 -11.47 -2.48
C ASN A 36 -7.27 -11.01 -1.07
N VAL A 37 -8.14 -10.16 -0.49
CA VAL A 37 -7.99 -9.68 0.88
C VAL A 37 -8.83 -10.52 1.84
N ARG A 38 -8.21 -10.99 2.94
CA ARG A 38 -8.88 -11.71 4.03
C ARG A 38 -9.51 -10.77 5.04
N THR A 39 -8.77 -9.73 5.41
CA THR A 39 -9.19 -8.74 6.40
C THR A 39 -8.37 -7.46 6.25
N ILE A 40 -8.96 -6.36 6.71
CA ILE A 40 -8.33 -5.06 6.77
C ILE A 40 -8.45 -4.57 8.22
N ILE A 41 -7.31 -4.19 8.81
CA ILE A 41 -7.23 -3.66 10.16
C ILE A 41 -6.84 -2.19 10.04
N VAL A 42 -7.82 -1.31 10.25
CA VAL A 42 -7.60 0.14 10.29
C VAL A 42 -7.11 0.52 11.69
N ASN A 43 -6.11 1.40 11.78
CA ASN A 43 -5.65 1.89 13.08
C ASN A 43 -6.78 2.64 13.80
N GLY A 44 -7.10 2.22 15.03
CA GLY A 44 -8.20 2.80 15.81
C GLY A 44 -8.01 4.26 16.22
N ARG A 45 -6.83 4.86 16.01
CA ARG A 45 -6.58 6.30 16.21
C ARG A 45 -6.97 7.16 15.00
N TYR A 46 -7.18 6.55 13.83
CA TYR A 46 -7.57 7.28 12.63
C TYR A 46 -9.08 7.56 12.64
N THR A 47 -9.45 8.84 12.63
CA THR A 47 -10.86 9.27 12.59
C THR A 47 -11.21 10.00 11.30
N SER A 48 -10.32 10.84 10.79
CA SER A 48 -10.53 11.66 9.60
C SER A 48 -9.21 12.21 9.04
N GLY A 49 -9.27 12.88 7.89
CA GLY A 49 -8.07 13.41 7.22
C GLY A 49 -7.28 14.38 8.11
N GLY A 50 -5.98 14.12 8.27
CA GLY A 50 -5.08 14.91 9.12
C GLY A 50 -4.89 14.34 10.54
N ASP A 51 -5.67 13.33 10.93
CA ASP A 51 -5.54 12.69 12.24
C ASP A 51 -4.32 11.74 12.30
N PRO A 52 -3.71 11.58 13.48
CA PRO A 52 -2.63 10.61 13.66
C PRO A 52 -3.11 9.18 13.40
N GLY A 53 -2.20 8.33 12.90
CA GLY A 53 -2.50 6.93 12.67
C GLY A 53 -3.14 6.64 11.32
N ASP A 54 -2.90 7.45 10.29
CA ASP A 54 -3.26 7.15 8.90
C ASP A 54 -2.50 5.93 8.34
N ILE A 55 -2.81 4.76 8.88
CA ILE A 55 -2.18 3.48 8.58
C ILE A 55 -3.20 2.36 8.74
N ALA A 56 -3.18 1.41 7.80
CA ALA A 56 -3.97 0.19 7.84
C ALA A 56 -3.12 -1.02 7.42
N LEU A 57 -3.44 -2.17 7.99
CA LEU A 57 -2.89 -3.46 7.59
C LEU A 57 -3.91 -4.19 6.72
N VAL A 58 -3.43 -4.74 5.61
CA VAL A 58 -4.22 -5.57 4.69
C VAL A 58 -3.63 -6.97 4.75
N GLN A 59 -4.41 -7.94 5.22
CA GLN A 59 -4.00 -9.34 5.24
C GLN A 59 -4.49 -10.03 3.97
N LEU A 60 -3.59 -10.67 3.23
CA LEU A 60 -3.93 -11.45 2.06
C LEU A 60 -4.67 -12.74 2.46
N ALA A 61 -5.58 -13.21 1.60
CA ALA A 61 -6.31 -14.47 1.78
C ALA A 61 -5.42 -15.69 1.68
N THR A 62 -4.42 -15.63 0.81
CA THR A 62 -3.41 -16.66 0.58
C THR A 62 -2.03 -16.04 0.67
N PRO A 63 -1.04 -16.74 1.26
CA PRO A 63 0.35 -16.33 1.15
C PRO A 63 0.78 -16.20 -0.31
N VAL A 64 1.76 -15.33 -0.55
CA VAL A 64 2.41 -15.16 -1.85
C VAL A 64 3.86 -15.61 -1.72
N ASN A 65 4.41 -16.18 -2.79
CA ASN A 65 5.81 -16.58 -2.81
C ASN A 65 6.69 -15.36 -3.08
N ASP A 66 7.83 -15.31 -2.40
CA ASP A 66 8.87 -14.34 -2.71
C ASP A 66 9.48 -14.66 -4.08
N THR A 67 9.73 -13.62 -4.86
CA THR A 67 10.37 -13.69 -6.18
C THR A 67 11.25 -12.47 -6.38
N GLN A 68 12.01 -12.41 -7.48
CA GLN A 68 12.76 -11.18 -7.83
C GLN A 68 11.86 -9.95 -8.05
N TYR A 69 10.54 -10.12 -8.24
CA TYR A 69 9.56 -9.04 -8.45
C TYR A 69 8.64 -8.81 -7.25
N ILE A 70 8.64 -9.72 -6.27
CA ILE A 70 7.79 -9.66 -5.07
C ILE A 70 8.71 -9.94 -3.89
N MET A 71 9.12 -8.88 -3.21
CA MET A 71 9.91 -8.97 -1.99
C MET A 71 9.37 -7.98 -0.95
N PRO A 72 9.34 -8.36 0.34
CA PRO A 72 8.99 -7.43 1.40
C PRO A 72 10.05 -6.34 1.55
N ILE A 73 9.62 -5.14 1.95
CA ILE A 73 10.52 -4.08 2.40
C ILE A 73 10.64 -4.11 3.91
N CYS A 74 11.85 -3.84 4.43
CA CYS A 74 12.07 -3.72 5.86
C CYS A 74 11.37 -2.47 6.42
N LEU A 75 10.72 -2.62 7.57
CA LEU A 75 10.27 -1.48 8.36
C LEU A 75 11.43 -0.97 9.22
N PRO A 76 11.55 0.35 9.41
CA PRO A 76 12.53 0.89 10.34
C PRO A 76 12.21 0.48 11.78
N SER A 77 13.24 0.41 12.63
CA SER A 77 13.06 0.31 14.08
C SER A 77 12.25 1.51 14.60
N SER A 78 11.47 1.31 15.67
CA SER A 78 10.75 2.40 16.35
C SER A 78 11.66 3.49 16.91
N THR A 79 12.96 3.21 17.05
CA THR A 79 14.00 4.16 17.51
C THR A 79 14.77 4.80 16.37
N THR A 80 14.47 4.46 15.11
CA THR A 80 15.15 5.04 13.94
C THR A 80 14.85 6.52 13.83
N THR A 81 15.88 7.33 13.60
CA THR A 81 15.75 8.77 13.34
C THR A 81 16.24 9.08 11.94
N PHE A 82 15.47 9.83 11.18
CA PHE A 82 15.83 10.29 9.83
C PHE A 82 16.24 11.77 9.91
N PRO A 83 17.52 12.13 9.67
CA PRO A 83 17.97 13.51 9.79
C PRO A 83 17.43 14.39 8.66
N CYS A 84 17.30 15.68 8.92
CA CYS A 84 16.95 16.67 7.90
C CYS A 84 17.99 16.66 6.77
N GLY A 85 17.52 16.71 5.53
CA GLY A 85 18.38 16.66 4.34
C GLY A 85 18.76 15.24 3.89
N MET A 86 18.32 14.19 4.59
CA MET A 86 18.45 12.82 4.08
C MET A 86 17.62 12.64 2.81
N GLU A 87 18.26 12.16 1.75
CA GLU A 87 17.58 11.79 0.51
C GLU A 87 16.76 10.51 0.71
N CYS A 88 15.52 10.55 0.23
CA CYS A 88 14.55 9.46 0.33
C CYS A 88 13.88 9.24 -1.03
N TRP A 89 13.42 8.02 -1.29
CA TRP A 89 12.66 7.69 -2.50
C TRP A 89 11.20 7.42 -2.16
N VAL A 90 10.31 7.92 -3.03
CA VAL A 90 8.89 7.57 -3.06
C VAL A 90 8.56 7.09 -4.46
N THR A 91 7.74 6.06 -4.57
CA THR A 91 7.29 5.50 -5.84
C THR A 91 5.80 5.19 -5.76
N GLY A 92 5.12 5.22 -6.90
CA GLY A 92 3.70 4.95 -7.03
C GLY A 92 3.18 5.37 -8.40
N TRP A 93 1.89 5.15 -8.61
CA TRP A 93 1.18 5.42 -9.86
C TRP A 93 0.19 6.59 -9.75
N GLY A 94 0.41 7.48 -8.78
CA GLY A 94 -0.38 8.71 -8.65
C GLY A 94 -0.16 9.67 -9.83
N ALA A 95 -0.99 10.71 -9.91
CA ALA A 95 -0.84 11.76 -10.90
C ALA A 95 0.54 12.42 -10.82
N THR A 96 1.20 12.60 -11.97
CA THR A 96 2.54 13.20 -12.08
C THR A 96 2.53 14.71 -12.31
N SER A 97 1.34 15.28 -12.53
CA SER A 97 1.11 16.72 -12.71
C SER A 97 -0.18 17.16 -12.02
N TYR A 98 -0.25 18.43 -11.64
CA TYR A 98 -1.45 19.03 -11.08
C TYR A 98 -2.63 18.88 -12.06
N GLY A 99 -3.76 18.34 -11.58
CA GLY A 99 -4.95 18.08 -12.40
C GLY A 99 -4.83 16.90 -13.36
N GLY A 100 -3.72 16.14 -13.34
CA GLY A 100 -3.57 14.91 -14.11
C GLY A 100 -4.39 13.76 -13.51
N GLU A 101 -4.71 12.77 -14.32
CA GLU A 101 -5.29 11.52 -13.86
C GLU A 101 -4.18 10.59 -13.32
N SER A 102 -4.49 9.83 -12.28
CA SER A 102 -3.68 8.67 -11.91
C SER A 102 -3.82 7.60 -12.99
N MET A 103 -2.71 6.96 -13.38
CA MET A 103 -2.71 5.88 -14.37
C MET A 103 -3.19 4.56 -13.79
#